data_AF-A0A6N6SN96-F1
#
_entry.id   AF-A0A6N6SN96-F1
#
_cell.length_a   1.000
_cell.length_b   1.000
_cell.length_c   1.000
_cell.angle_alpha   90.00
_cell.angle_beta   90.00
_cell.angle_gamma   90.00
#
_symmetry.space_group_name_H-M   'P 1'
#
loop_
_entity.id
_entity.type
_entity.pdbx_description
1 polymer ?
#
loop_
_entity_poly.entity_id
_entity_poly.type
_entity_poly.pdbx_seq_one_letter_code
_entity_poly.pdbx_strand_id
1 'polypeptide(L)'
;MRTKMTITAAIFVFLGILLITFLSHAYLFSIYEVTISEVPKELAVGDTVTITVTPINALGFKPPFRSCPFEVSVIKGDKLLQKIEPGKYLATSPGEVELLIKPKYALKPSPVSFLIR
;
A
#
# COMPACT_ATOMS: atom_id res chain seq x y z
N MET A 1 -27.43 -43.70 19.81
CA MET A 1 -26.96 -43.51 18.41
C MET A 1 -27.18 -42.08 17.92
N ARG A 2 -28.39 -41.51 18.07
CA ARG A 2 -28.74 -40.13 17.68
C ARG A 2 -27.81 -39.04 18.24
N THR A 3 -27.49 -39.08 19.54
CA THR A 3 -26.67 -38.06 20.23
C THR A 3 -25.22 -38.01 19.76
N LYS A 4 -24.64 -39.17 19.39
CA LYS A 4 -23.27 -39.22 18.85
C LYS A 4 -23.22 -38.58 17.45
N MET A 5 -24.23 -38.87 16.61
CA MET A 5 -24.35 -38.29 15.28
C MET A 5 -24.54 -36.76 15.30
N THR A 6 -25.30 -36.24 16.27
CA THR A 6 -25.47 -34.78 16.44
C THR A 6 -24.19 -34.09 16.93
N ILE A 7 -23.41 -34.71 17.82
CA ILE A 7 -22.12 -34.17 18.28
C ILE A 7 -21.11 -34.17 17.13
N THR A 8 -21.02 -35.25 16.36
CA THR A 8 -20.14 -35.32 15.19
C THR A 8 -20.51 -34.25 14.15
N ALA A 9 -21.80 -34.07 13.85
CA ALA A 9 -22.26 -33.01 12.95
C ALA A 9 -21.90 -31.61 13.47
N ALA A 10 -22.07 -31.35 14.78
CA ALA A 10 -21.69 -30.09 15.40
C ALA A 10 -20.19 -29.81 15.29
N ILE A 11 -19.34 -30.83 15.47
CA ILE A 11 -17.88 -30.70 15.29
C ILE A 11 -17.55 -30.32 13.84
N PHE A 12 -18.15 -30.98 12.85
CA PHE A 12 -17.91 -30.64 11.45
C PHE A 12 -18.37 -29.22 11.09
N VAL A 13 -19.52 -28.78 11.62
CA VAL A 13 -19.99 -27.40 11.44
C VAL A 13 -19.02 -26.42 12.07
N PHE A 14 -18.56 -26.69 13.31
CA PHE A 14 -17.59 -25.85 13.99
C PHE A 14 -16.27 -25.75 13.23
N LEU A 15 -15.73 -26.88 12.75
CA LEU A 15 -14.52 -26.92 11.92
C LEU A 15 -14.71 -26.16 10.60
N GLY A 16 -15.88 -26.28 9.99
CA GLY A 16 -16.25 -25.51 8.79
C GLY A 16 -16.22 -24.01 9.03
N ILE A 17 -16.82 -23.54 10.13
CA ILE A 17 -16.79 -22.11 10.51
C ILE A 17 -15.37 -21.63 10.77
N LEU A 18 -14.55 -22.44 11.45
CA LEU A 18 -13.17 -22.10 11.75
C LEU A 18 -12.34 -21.97 10.46
N LEU A 19 -12.51 -22.90 9.52
CA LEU A 19 -11.87 -22.83 8.20
C LEU A 19 -12.31 -21.61 7.41
N ILE A 20 -13.61 -21.32 7.35
CA ILE A 20 -14.14 -20.14 6.64
C ILE A 20 -13.56 -18.87 7.24
N THR A 21 -13.55 -18.76 8.58
CA THR A 21 -13.02 -17.59 9.28
C THR A 21 -11.52 -17.40 9.02
N PHE A 22 -10.75 -18.49 9.04
CA PHE A 22 -9.33 -18.47 8.72
C PHE A 22 -9.07 -17.98 7.29
N LEU A 23 -9.81 -18.51 6.31
CA LEU A 23 -9.69 -18.11 4.91
C LEU A 23 -10.13 -16.65 4.72
N SER A 24 -11.27 -16.25 5.28
CA SER A 24 -11.75 -14.87 5.22
C SER A 24 -10.73 -13.90 5.80
N HIS A 25 -10.10 -14.26 6.93
CA HIS A 25 -9.05 -13.44 7.51
C HIS A 25 -7.86 -13.27 6.54
N ALA A 26 -7.41 -14.37 5.92
CA ALA A 26 -6.33 -14.33 4.95
C ALA A 26 -6.66 -13.44 3.74
N TYR A 27 -7.88 -13.52 3.19
CA TYR A 27 -8.27 -12.72 2.03
C TYR A 27 -8.54 -11.24 2.35
N LEU A 28 -9.06 -10.93 3.53
CA LEU A 28 -9.46 -9.56 3.90
C LEU A 28 -8.32 -8.73 4.48
N PHE A 29 -7.43 -9.34 5.28
CA PHE A 29 -6.43 -8.60 6.06
C PHE A 29 -4.99 -8.76 5.58
N SER A 30 -4.72 -9.70 4.66
CA SER A 30 -3.38 -9.83 4.08
C SER A 30 -3.10 -8.72 3.07
N ILE A 31 -1.84 -8.29 3.02
CA ILE A 31 -1.35 -7.39 1.97
C ILE A 31 -0.86 -8.28 0.83
N TYR A 32 -1.52 -8.19 -0.32
CA TYR A 32 -1.19 -8.97 -1.51
C TYR A 32 -0.40 -8.12 -2.51
N GLU A 33 -0.85 -6.88 -2.72
CA GLU A 33 -0.23 -5.92 -3.62
C GLU A 33 -0.09 -4.57 -2.93
N VAL A 34 0.71 -3.67 -3.52
CA VAL A 34 0.86 -2.30 -3.08
C VAL A 34 0.75 -1.39 -4.29
N THR A 35 -0.12 -0.40 -4.20
CA THR A 35 -0.25 0.65 -5.21
C THR A 35 0.31 1.97 -4.69
N ILE A 36 0.81 2.78 -5.61
CA ILE A 36 1.28 4.13 -5.34
C ILE A 36 0.25 5.07 -5.95
N SER A 37 -0.22 6.05 -5.17
CA SER A 37 -1.16 7.06 -5.63
C SER A 37 -0.59 7.82 -6.83
N GLU A 38 -1.46 8.22 -7.75
CA GLU A 38 -1.06 9.02 -8.91
C GLU A 38 -0.38 10.32 -8.45
N VAL A 39 0.92 10.40 -8.72
CA VAL A 39 1.70 11.62 -8.55
C VAL A 39 1.45 12.49 -9.78
N PRO A 40 1.15 13.79 -9.61
CA PRO A 40 0.89 14.66 -10.75
C PRO A 40 2.12 14.72 -11.66
N LYS A 41 1.90 14.65 -12.98
CA LYS A 41 3.00 14.72 -13.97
C LYS A 41 3.68 16.09 -13.99
N GLU A 42 2.95 17.13 -13.61
CA GLU A 42 3.41 18.51 -13.56
C GLU A 42 3.03 19.12 -12.21
N LEU A 43 3.94 19.90 -11.63
CA LEU A 43 3.81 20.54 -10.32
C LEU A 43 4.32 21.98 -10.43
N ALA A 44 3.70 22.96 -9.79
CA ALA A 44 4.25 24.32 -9.78
C ALA A 44 5.29 24.51 -8.66
N VAL A 45 6.23 25.45 -8.83
CA VAL A 45 7.08 25.90 -7.72
C VAL A 45 6.19 26.43 -6.58
N GLY A 46 6.44 25.96 -5.36
CA GLY A 46 5.66 26.27 -4.17
C GLY A 46 4.56 25.25 -3.86
N ASP A 47 4.22 24.34 -4.79
CA ASP A 47 3.27 23.27 -4.53
C ASP A 47 3.90 22.11 -3.76
N THR A 48 3.05 21.35 -3.06
CA THR A 48 3.47 20.13 -2.37
C THR A 48 3.01 18.88 -3.10
N VAL A 49 3.91 17.92 -3.25
CA VAL A 49 3.59 16.56 -3.69
C VAL A 49 3.55 15.62 -2.50
N THR A 50 2.51 14.78 -2.44
CA THR A 50 2.37 13.75 -1.41
C THR A 50 2.32 12.38 -2.07
N ILE A 51 3.27 11.53 -1.72
CA ILE A 51 3.38 10.15 -2.17
C ILE A 51 2.63 9.28 -1.18
N THR A 52 1.57 8.63 -1.63
CA THR A 52 0.80 7.69 -0.83
C THR A 52 1.01 6.28 -1.34
N VAL A 53 1.30 5.37 -0.42
CA VAL A 53 1.48 3.95 -0.73
C VAL A 53 0.36 3.17 -0.05
N THR A 54 -0.52 2.57 -0.85
CA THR A 54 -1.73 1.89 -0.38
C THR A 54 -1.56 0.38 -0.54
N PRO A 55 -1.57 -0.40 0.56
CA PRO A 55 -1.64 -1.84 0.46
C PRO A 55 -3.02 -2.27 -0.07
N ILE A 56 -3.04 -3.35 -0.84
CA ILE A 56 -4.23 -3.94 -1.43
C ILE A 56 -4.27 -5.43 -1.05
N ASN A 57 -5.44 -5.93 -0.67
CA ASN A 57 -5.68 -7.33 -0.34
C ASN A 57 -6.04 -8.15 -1.59
N ALA A 58 -6.26 -9.46 -1.43
CA ALA A 58 -6.56 -10.35 -2.55
C ALA A 58 -7.88 -10.05 -3.27
N LEU A 59 -8.73 -9.18 -2.70
CA LEU A 59 -9.99 -8.73 -3.30
C LEU A 59 -9.89 -7.36 -3.98
N GLY A 60 -8.69 -6.75 -4.04
CA GLY A 60 -8.51 -5.43 -4.63
C GLY A 60 -8.85 -4.26 -3.69
N PHE A 61 -9.11 -4.52 -2.40
CA PHE A 61 -9.44 -3.48 -1.43
C PHE A 61 -8.28 -3.17 -0.49
N LYS A 62 -8.29 -1.98 0.12
CA LYS A 62 -7.38 -1.66 1.21
C LYS A 62 -7.70 -2.54 2.43
N PRO A 63 -6.77 -3.39 2.91
CA PRO A 63 -7.01 -4.20 4.09
C PRO A 63 -7.22 -3.30 5.32
N PRO A 64 -8.23 -3.56 6.17
CA PRO A 64 -8.52 -2.74 7.34
C PRO A 64 -7.35 -2.73 8.32
N PHE A 65 -7.08 -1.57 8.94
CA PHE A 65 -6.02 -1.39 9.96
C PHE A 65 -4.60 -1.74 9.51
N ARG A 66 -4.35 -1.82 8.20
CA ARG A 66 -3.04 -2.12 7.62
C ARG A 66 -2.51 -0.91 6.87
N SER A 67 -1.21 -0.68 7.03
CA SER A 67 -0.43 0.30 6.28
C SER A 67 0.81 -0.36 5.70
N CYS A 68 1.39 0.27 4.67
CA CYS A 68 2.62 -0.18 4.05
C CYS A 68 3.69 0.88 4.29
N PRO A 69 4.67 0.64 5.18
CA PRO A 69 5.84 1.50 5.28
C PRO A 69 6.61 1.51 3.96
N PHE A 70 7.16 2.67 3.59
CA PHE A 70 7.91 2.84 2.36
C PHE A 70 9.06 3.83 2.55
N GLU A 71 10.08 3.69 1.71
CA GLU A 71 11.20 4.61 1.59
C GLU A 71 11.11 5.36 0.26
N VAL A 72 11.63 6.58 0.23
CA VAL A 72 11.70 7.39 -0.99
C VAL A 72 13.15 7.84 -1.16
N SER A 73 13.72 7.52 -2.30
CA SER A 73 15.06 7.95 -2.69
C SER A 73 14.95 8.88 -3.89
N VAL A 74 15.61 10.03 -3.84
CA VAL A 74 15.66 10.94 -4.99
C VAL A 74 16.76 10.46 -5.93
N ILE A 75 16.39 10.12 -7.17
CA ILE A 75 17.33 9.76 -8.23
C ILE A 75 17.81 11.05 -8.94
N LYS A 76 16.87 11.97 -9.20
CA LYS A 76 17.12 13.22 -9.92
C LYS A 76 16.33 14.36 -9.28
N GLY A 77 16.95 15.54 -9.21
CA GLY A 77 16.28 16.76 -8.75
C GLY A 77 16.23 16.95 -7.23
N ASP A 78 17.17 16.38 -6.46
CA ASP A 78 17.23 16.48 -4.99
C ASP A 78 17.22 17.93 -4.48
N LYS A 79 17.90 18.84 -5.19
CA LYS A 79 17.92 20.28 -4.86
C LYS A 79 16.62 21.02 -5.23
N LEU A 80 15.74 20.40 -6.00
CA LEU A 80 14.47 20.98 -6.46
C LEU A 80 13.31 20.66 -5.52
N LEU A 81 13.56 19.81 -4.52
CA LEU A 81 12.58 19.40 -3.52
C LEU A 81 13.09 19.72 -2.12
N GLN A 82 12.17 20.13 -1.25
CA GLN A 82 12.39 20.16 0.18
C GLN A 82 11.48 19.13 0.85
N LYS A 83 12.07 18.18 1.57
CA LYS A 83 11.31 17.20 2.35
C LYS A 83 10.64 17.91 3.53
N ILE A 84 9.31 17.88 3.57
CA ILE A 84 8.53 18.40 4.70
C ILE A 84 8.31 17.27 5.72
N GLU A 85 7.84 16.12 5.23
CA GLU A 85 7.51 14.93 6.03
C GLU A 85 7.84 13.66 5.22
N PRO A 86 7.85 12.46 5.83
CA PRO A 86 8.00 11.21 5.09
C PRO A 86 6.95 11.08 3.97
N GLY A 87 7.41 11.04 2.71
CA GLY A 87 6.52 10.98 1.54
C GLY A 87 5.92 12.32 1.10
N LYS A 88 6.21 13.45 1.77
CA LYS A 88 5.69 14.77 1.39
C LYS A 88 6.82 15.76 1.12
N TYR A 89 6.79 16.37 -0.06
CA TYR A 89 7.85 17.24 -0.56
C TYR A 89 7.28 18.55 -1.09
N LEU A 90 7.96 19.65 -0.83
CA LEU A 90 7.69 20.97 -1.41
C LEU A 90 8.56 21.16 -2.65
N ALA A 91 7.97 21.60 -3.75
CA ALA A 91 8.69 22.01 -4.95
C ALA A 91 9.33 23.38 -4.75
N THR A 92 10.67 23.46 -4.82
CA THR A 92 11.41 24.71 -4.55
C THR A 92 11.95 25.38 -5.80
N SER A 93 12.15 24.63 -6.90
CA SER A 93 12.71 25.16 -8.13
C SER A 93 12.27 24.36 -9.36
N PRO A 94 12.18 24.99 -10.55
CA PRO A 94 11.78 24.30 -11.77
C PRO A 94 12.79 23.24 -12.20
N GLY A 95 12.29 22.17 -12.82
CA GLY A 95 13.10 21.10 -13.37
C GLY A 95 12.46 19.72 -13.22
N GLU A 96 13.13 18.72 -13.78
CA GLU A 96 12.65 17.34 -13.75
C GLU A 96 13.11 16.63 -12.48
N VAL A 97 12.17 15.98 -11.81
CA VAL A 97 12.39 15.19 -10.61
C VAL A 97 12.09 13.72 -10.90
N GLU A 98 12.95 12.84 -10.42
CA GLU A 98 12.75 11.40 -10.46
C GLU A 98 12.97 10.81 -9.07
N LEU A 99 11.95 10.12 -8.57
CA LEU A 99 11.91 9.49 -7.26
C LEU A 99 11.80 7.98 -7.42
N LEU A 100 12.51 7.25 -6.58
CA LEU A 100 12.37 5.81 -6.42
C LEU A 100 11.63 5.52 -5.12
N ILE A 101 10.43 4.98 -5.23
CA ILE A 101 9.62 4.61 -4.09
C ILE A 101 9.82 3.11 -3.84
N LYS A 102 10.22 2.76 -2.62
CA LYS A 102 10.47 1.37 -2.21
C LYS A 102 9.52 0.97 -1.07
N PRO A 103 8.35 0.41 -1.40
CA PRO A 103 7.45 -0.15 -0.38
C PRO A 103 8.04 -1.42 0.25
N LYS A 104 7.82 -1.62 1.56
CA LYS A 104 8.32 -2.80 2.28
C LYS A 104 7.80 -4.13 1.72
N TYR A 105 6.56 -4.15 1.23
CA TYR A 105 5.88 -5.36 0.74
C TYR A 105 5.83 -5.45 -0.80
N ALA A 106 6.54 -4.58 -1.51
CA ALA A 106 6.65 -4.65 -2.97
C ALA A 106 7.92 -5.40 -3.39
N LEU A 107 7.80 -6.21 -4.45
CA LEU A 107 8.93 -6.95 -5.01
C LEU A 107 9.99 -6.05 -5.64
N LYS A 108 9.56 -4.94 -6.24
CA LYS A 108 10.42 -3.99 -6.95
C LYS A 108 10.12 -2.56 -6.50
N PRO A 109 11.12 -1.69 -6.41
CA PRO A 109 10.90 -0.26 -6.30
C PRO A 109 10.18 0.28 -7.54
N SER A 110 9.41 1.33 -7.36
CA SER A 110 8.65 1.98 -8.42
C SER A 110 9.22 3.37 -8.69
N PRO A 111 9.72 3.64 -9.91
CA PRO A 111 10.13 4.98 -10.29
C PRO A 111 8.91 5.86 -10.55
N VAL A 112 9.00 7.12 -10.13
CA VAL A 112 7.99 8.14 -10.37
C VAL A 112 8.72 9.41 -10.81
N SER A 113 8.30 9.96 -11.94
CA SER A 113 8.86 11.21 -12.47
C SER A 113 7.77 12.25 -12.66
N PHE A 114 8.15 13.51 -12.41
CA PHE A 114 7.30 14.67 -12.63
C PHE A 114 8.15 15.91 -12.91
N LEU A 115 7.53 16.89 -13.56
CA LEU A 115 8.16 18.15 -13.93
C LEU A 115 7.68 19.26 -13.00
N ILE A 116 8.62 20.00 -12.41
CA ILE A 116 8.33 21.25 -11.70
C ILE A 116 8.44 22.41 -12.69
N ARG A 117 7.41 23.26 -12.76
CA ARG A 117 7.38 24.48 -13.58
C ARG A 117 7.33 25.75 -12.73
#